data_AF-A0A849F137-F1
#
_entry.id   AF-A0A849F137-F1
#
_cell.length_a   1.000
_cell.length_b   1.000
_cell.length_c   1.000
_cell.angle_alpha   90.00
_cell.angle_beta   90.00
_cell.angle_gamma   90.00
#
_symmetry.space_group_name_H-M   'P 1'
#
loop_
_entity.id
_entity.type
_entity.pdbx_description
1 polymer ?
#
loop_
_entity_poly.entity_id
_entity_poly.type
_entity_poly.pdbx_seq_one_letter_code
_entity_poly.pdbx_strand_id
1 'polypeptide(L)'
;YSAVVSPDGKYLVFNSYGAPGGAGGEDIFVSKKNGADWSKAKPIGPKINSINEESGPRFSRDGKYFFYTTAKNLGNYEYGEWDIYFIETEYLQLDKLFE
;
A
#
# COMPACT_ATOMS: atom_id res chain seq x y z
N TYR A 1 -11.59 2.14 -1.65
CA TYR A 1 -10.55 2.66 -0.74
C TYR A 1 -10.60 1.93 0.60
N SER A 2 -9.47 1.34 0.98
CA SER A 2 -9.21 0.61 2.21
C SER A 2 -8.03 1.28 2.93
N ALA A 3 -8.06 1.25 4.25
CA ALA A 3 -6.99 1.78 5.10
C ALA A 3 -6.75 0.86 6.29
N VAL A 4 -5.49 0.77 6.72
CA VAL A 4 -5.05 -0.03 7.87
C VAL A 4 -3.91 0.67 8.58
N VAL A 5 -3.90 0.59 9.92
CA VAL A 5 -2.74 0.98 10.72
C VAL A 5 -1.86 -0.25 10.93
N SER A 6 -0.55 -0.10 10.79
CA SER A 6 0.41 -1.18 11.05
C SER A 6 0.29 -1.70 12.48
N PRO A 7 0.61 -2.99 12.75
CA PRO A 7 0.45 -3.57 14.09
C PRO A 7 1.25 -2.85 15.18
N ASP A 8 2.37 -2.22 14.82
CA ASP A 8 3.18 -1.41 15.73
C ASP A 8 2.68 0.05 15.88
N GLY A 9 1.60 0.41 15.18
CA GLY A 9 0.98 1.73 15.24
C GLY A 9 1.76 2.85 14.55
N LYS A 10 2.86 2.54 13.84
CA LYS A 10 3.75 3.55 13.26
C LYS A 10 3.36 4.02 11.86
N TYR A 11 2.59 3.23 11.12
CA TYR A 11 2.25 3.55 9.73
C TYR A 11 0.75 3.44 9.49
N LEU A 12 0.21 4.39 8.75
CA LEU A 12 -1.10 4.32 8.12
C LEU A 12 -0.88 3.94 6.65
N VAL A 13 -1.45 2.82 6.23
CA VAL A 13 -1.32 2.29 4.87
C VAL A 13 -2.70 2.26 4.23
N PHE A 14 -2.81 2.79 3.01
CA PHE A 14 -4.09 2.92 2.31
C PHE A 14 -3.90 2.90 0.80
N ASN A 15 -4.95 2.55 0.05
CA ASN A 15 -4.92 2.68 -1.41
C ASN A 15 -5.56 3.99 -1.89
N SER A 16 -5.09 4.53 -3.01
CA SER A 16 -5.58 5.78 -3.61
C SER A 16 -5.44 5.73 -5.14
N TYR A 17 -6.46 6.18 -5.86
CA TYR A 17 -6.45 6.20 -7.32
C TYR A 17 -5.86 7.51 -7.85
N GLY A 18 -4.87 7.42 -8.74
CA GLY A 18 -4.29 8.57 -9.45
C GLY A 18 -3.59 9.60 -8.54
N ALA A 19 -3.17 9.19 -7.35
CA ALA A 19 -2.48 10.10 -6.42
C ALA A 19 -1.04 10.40 -6.90
N PRO A 20 -0.54 11.64 -6.69
CA PRO A 20 0.80 12.02 -7.13
C PRO A 20 1.90 11.10 -6.59
N GLY A 21 2.78 10.63 -7.47
CA GLY A 21 3.88 9.72 -7.13
C GLY A 21 3.51 8.24 -7.13
N GLY A 22 2.24 7.89 -7.37
CA GLY A 22 1.83 6.53 -7.68
C GLY A 22 2.34 6.07 -9.06
N ALA A 23 2.24 4.77 -9.32
CA ALA A 23 2.56 4.16 -10.61
C ALA A 23 1.44 4.30 -11.64
N GLY A 24 0.23 4.69 -11.21
CA GLY A 24 -0.97 4.87 -12.03
C GLY A 24 -2.04 3.86 -11.67
N GLY A 25 -3.32 4.21 -11.84
CA GLY A 25 -4.41 3.41 -11.30
C GLY A 25 -4.58 3.59 -9.79
N GLU A 26 -5.09 2.56 -9.10
CA GLU A 26 -5.06 2.39 -7.64
C GLU A 26 -3.67 1.95 -7.20
N ASP A 27 -3.08 2.73 -6.30
CA ASP A 27 -1.76 2.52 -5.74
C ASP A 27 -1.83 2.46 -4.21
N ILE A 28 -0.95 1.72 -3.55
CA ILE A 28 -0.82 1.72 -2.10
C ILE A 28 0.17 2.80 -1.64
N PHE A 29 -0.25 3.57 -0.64
CA PHE A 29 0.49 4.66 -0.02
C PHE A 29 0.65 4.42 1.48
N VAL A 30 1.70 5.03 2.03
CA VAL A 30 2.09 4.94 3.42
C VAL A 30 2.26 6.34 4.00
N SER A 31 1.75 6.57 5.19
CA SER A 31 2.04 7.73 6.01
C SER A 31 2.63 7.28 7.35
N LYS A 32 3.68 7.97 7.81
CA LYS A 32 4.37 7.68 9.07
C LYS A 32 3.78 8.54 10.20
N LYS A 33 3.54 7.92 11.35
CA LYS A 33 3.07 8.60 12.56
C LYS A 33 4.18 9.47 13.15
N ASN A 34 3.89 10.74 13.37
CA ASN A 34 4.77 11.74 13.96
C ASN A 34 4.07 12.40 15.16
N GLY A 35 4.20 11.80 16.34
CA GLY A 35 3.47 12.24 17.54
C GLY A 35 1.97 11.98 17.41
N ALA A 36 1.17 13.05 17.40
CA ALA A 36 -0.28 12.97 17.19
C ALA A 36 -0.68 13.04 15.71
N ASP A 37 0.23 13.47 14.83
CA ASP A 37 -0.03 13.70 13.42
C ASP A 37 0.51 12.57 12.53
N TRP A 38 0.09 12.61 11.27
CA TRP A 38 0.54 11.71 10.21
C TRP A 38 1.33 12.51 9.17
N SER A 39 2.45 11.96 8.70
CA SER A 39 3.27 12.60 7.67
C SER A 39 2.51 12.72 6.34
N LYS A 40 3.03 13.53 5.42
CA LYS A 40 2.63 13.42 4.02
C LYS A 40 2.85 11.98 3.55
N ALA A 41 1.86 11.42 2.86
CA ALA A 41 1.93 10.06 2.37
C ALA A 41 2.94 9.94 1.21
N LYS A 42 3.58 8.78 1.11
CA LYS A 42 4.51 8.38 0.05
C LYS A 42 4.03 7.06 -0.55
N PRO A 43 4.25 6.80 -1.86
CA PRO A 43 3.95 5.49 -2.45
C PRO A 43 4.73 4.41 -1.69
N ILE A 44 4.14 3.22 -1.50
CA ILE A 44 4.78 2.12 -0.77
C ILE A 44 6.00 1.56 -1.53
N GLY A 45 6.12 1.86 -2.82
CA GLY A 45 7.25 1.52 -3.67
C GLY A 45 7.01 0.30 -4.57
N PRO A 46 7.99 0.00 -5.45
CA PRO A 46 7.82 -0.93 -6.58
C PRO A 46 7.78 -2.41 -6.19
N LYS A 47 7.90 -2.74 -4.89
CA LYS A 47 7.71 -4.10 -4.40
C LYS A 47 6.23 -4.50 -4.36
N ILE A 48 5.35 -3.50 -4.27
CA ILE A 48 3.91 -3.68 -4.17
C ILE A 48 3.25 -2.97 -5.35
N ASN A 49 3.48 -1.67 -5.48
CA ASN A 49 2.87 -0.90 -6.55
C ASN A 49 3.49 -1.27 -7.90
N SER A 50 2.64 -1.39 -8.91
CA SER A 50 3.03 -1.74 -10.27
C SER A 50 2.22 -0.93 -11.29
N ILE A 51 2.25 -1.33 -12.56
CA ILE A 51 1.38 -0.73 -13.60
C ILE A 51 -0.08 -1.19 -13.49
N ASN A 52 -0.35 -2.15 -12.59
CA ASN A 52 -1.67 -2.73 -12.35
C ASN A 52 -2.39 -1.94 -11.26
N GLU A 53 -3.55 -2.44 -10.83
CA GLU A 53 -4.28 -1.90 -9.70
C GLU A 53 -3.83 -2.61 -8.43
N GLU A 54 -3.46 -1.88 -7.38
CA GLU A 54 -3.15 -2.42 -6.06
C GLU A 54 -4.06 -1.84 -4.97
N SER A 55 -4.68 -2.72 -4.20
CA SER A 55 -5.70 -2.35 -3.22
C SER A 55 -5.68 -3.22 -1.97
N GLY A 56 -6.61 -2.92 -1.05
CA GLY A 56 -6.86 -3.73 0.13
C GLY A 56 -5.64 -4.03 1.01
N PRO A 57 -4.83 -3.02 1.41
CA PRO A 57 -3.68 -3.25 2.27
C PRO A 57 -4.11 -3.81 3.63
N ARG A 58 -3.46 -4.88 4.10
CA ARG A 58 -3.72 -5.52 5.39
C ARG A 58 -2.44 -6.08 6.01
N PHE A 59 -2.38 -6.11 7.33
CA PHE A 59 -1.32 -6.81 8.06
C PHE A 59 -1.87 -8.07 8.73
N SER A 60 -1.05 -9.11 8.85
CA SER A 60 -1.34 -10.21 9.77
C SER A 60 -1.37 -9.69 11.20
N ARG A 61 -2.10 -10.40 12.07
CA ARG A 61 -2.25 -10.01 13.48
C ARG A 61 -0.92 -9.93 14.23
N ASP A 62 0.06 -10.74 13.84
CA ASP A 62 1.41 -10.73 14.41
C ASP A 62 2.38 -9.79 13.67
N GLY A 63 1.92 -9.10 12.62
CA GLY A 63 2.70 -8.16 11.82
C GLY A 63 3.82 -8.76 10.97
N LYS A 64 3.84 -10.09 10.82
CA LYS A 64 4.83 -10.76 9.97
C LYS A 64 4.52 -10.64 8.49
N TYR A 65 3.25 -10.60 8.11
CA TYR A 65 2.83 -10.59 6.71
C TYR A 65 2.03 -9.34 6.39
N PHE A 66 2.28 -8.80 5.21
CA PHE A 66 1.45 -7.78 4.58
C PHE A 66 0.73 -8.40 3.38
N PHE A 67 -0.58 -8.23 3.33
CA PHE A 67 -1.44 -8.70 2.26
C PHE A 67 -1.95 -7.50 1.46
N TYR A 68 -2.14 -7.71 0.17
CA TYR A 68 -2.73 -6.75 -0.74
C TYR A 68 -3.40 -7.51 -1.88
N THR A 69 -4.28 -6.83 -2.60
CA THR A 69 -4.88 -7.37 -3.82
C THR A 69 -4.29 -6.69 -5.04
N THR A 70 -4.18 -7.41 -6.14
CA THR A 70 -3.87 -6.81 -7.43
C THR A 70 -4.79 -7.34 -8.52
N ALA A 71 -5.11 -6.48 -9.49
CA ALA A 71 -5.79 -6.84 -10.72
C ALA A 71 -5.13 -6.11 -11.88
N LYS A 72 -5.06 -6.76 -13.04
CA LYS A 72 -4.52 -6.13 -14.25
C LYS A 72 -5.32 -4.88 -14.58
N ASN A 73 -4.64 -3.75 -14.79
CA ASN A 73 -5.27 -2.54 -15.32
C ASN A 73 -5.54 -2.73 -16.82
N LEU A 74 -6.81 -2.69 -17.24
CA LEU A 74 -7.22 -2.83 -18.65
C LEU A 74 -7.53 -1.47 -19.31
N GLY A 75 -7.41 -0.37 -18.56
CA GLY A 75 -7.78 0.97 -18.98
C GLY A 75 -9.28 1.24 -18.86
N ASN A 76 -9.68 2.52 -18.97
CA ASN A 76 -11.10 2.94 -18.94
C ASN A 76 -11.91 2.43 -17.73
N TYR A 77 -11.27 2.30 -16.55
CA TYR A 77 -11.87 1.72 -15.34
C TYR A 77 -12.29 0.25 -15.48
N GLU A 78 -11.71 -0.48 -16.43
CA GLU A 78 -11.83 -1.93 -16.55
C GLU A 78 -10.62 -2.63 -15.90
N TYR A 79 -10.90 -3.76 -15.26
CA TYR A 79 -9.91 -4.51 -14.48
C TYR A 79 -9.99 -6.00 -14.79
N GLY A 80 -8.85 -6.68 -14.68
CA GLY A 80 -8.80 -8.14 -14.69
C GLY A 80 -9.38 -8.76 -13.43
N GLU A 81 -9.13 -10.06 -13.26
CA GLU A 81 -9.46 -10.76 -12.02
C GLU A 81 -8.59 -10.25 -10.86
N TRP A 82 -9.21 -10.12 -9.69
CA TRP A 82 -8.53 -9.71 -8.47
C TRP A 82 -8.03 -10.92 -7.71
N ASP A 83 -6.73 -10.93 -7.45
CA ASP A 83 -6.06 -11.96 -6.66
C ASP A 83 -5.47 -11.35 -5.38
N ILE A 84 -5.29 -12.19 -4.35
CA ILE A 84 -4.67 -11.81 -3.08
C ILE A 84 -3.21 -12.27 -3.07
N TYR A 85 -2.31 -11.35 -2.74
CA TYR A 85 -0.88 -11.61 -2.59
C TYR A 85 -0.43 -11.26 -1.17
N PHE A 86 0.75 -11.76 -0.81
CA PHE A 86 1.39 -11.40 0.44
C PHE A 86 2.90 -11.27 0.31
N ILE A 87 3.49 -10.52 1.23
CA ILE A 87 4.94 -10.42 1.44
C ILE A 87 5.21 -10.41 2.95
N GLU A 88 6.39 -10.86 3.38
CA GLU A 88 6.82 -10.59 4.75
C GLU A 88 7.02 -9.09 4.94
N THR A 89 6.46 -8.55 6.02
CA THR A 89 6.40 -7.11 6.29
C THR A 89 7.78 -6.47 6.36
N GLU A 90 8.80 -7.20 6.81
CA GLU A 90 10.18 -6.69 6.86
C GLU A 90 10.74 -6.30 5.49
N TYR A 91 10.32 -6.96 4.41
CA TYR A 91 10.78 -6.66 3.06
C TYR A 91 10.18 -5.38 2.49
N LEU A 92 9.13 -4.83 3.10
CA LEU A 92 8.58 -3.52 2.73
C LEU A 92 9.55 -2.38 3.10
N GLN A 93 10.38 -2.57 4.14
CA GLN A 93 11.35 -1.58 4.60
C GLN A 93 10.75 -0.17 4.77
N LEU A 94 9.55 -0.08 5.37
CA LEU A 94 8.72 1.14 5.41
C LEU A 94 9.43 2.37 6.01
N ASP A 95 10.40 2.16 6.91
CA ASP A 95 11.19 3.27 7.45
C ASP A 95 12.00 4.01 6.39
N LYS A 96 12.55 3.30 5.40
CA LYS A 96 13.37 3.88 4.33
C LYS A 96 12.58 4.78 3.40
N LEU A 97 11.24 4.66 3.39
CA LEU A 97 10.40 5.58 2.63
C LEU A 97 10.50 7.01 3.18
N PHE A 98 10.82 7.20 4.46
CA PHE A 98 10.79 8.50 5.15
C PHE A 98 12.16 9.03 5.55
N GLU A 99 13.23 8.40 5.05
CA GLU A 99 14.58 8.95 5.07
C GLU A 99 14.74 10.10 4.05
#